data_AF-A0A2P9GJL8-F1
#
_entry.id   AF-A0A2P9GJL8-F1
#
_cell.length_a   1.000
_cell.length_b   1.000
_cell.length_c   1.000
_cell.angle_alpha   90.00
_cell.angle_beta   90.00
_cell.angle_gamma   90.00
#
_symmetry.space_group_name_H-M   'P 1'
#
loop_
_entity.id
_entity.type
_entity.pdbx_description
1 polymer ?
#
loop_
_entity_poly.entity_id
_entity_poly.type
_entity_poly.pdbx_seq_one_letter_code
_entity_poly.pdbx_strand_id
1 'polypeptide(L)'
;MLMYYSVLLLNIIICCDVTSIYGYIHNARSVEPYIKNYQIKKYNSNIKQRRKSSLYLLKNEKDEVKIVKYPDPILRRRSEEVTNFDDNLKRVVRKMFDIMYESKGIGLSAPQVNISKRIIVWNALYEKRKEENERIFINPSIVEQSLVKVKLIEGCLSFPGIEGKVERPSIVSISYYDINGCKHLKILKGIHSRIFQHEFDHLNGILFIDKITQLDKKKVRAKLNELIRDYKSTHSEEPAL
;
A
#
# COMPACT_ATOMS: atom_id res chain seq x y z
N MET A 1 -24.31 -47.77 13.25
CA MET A 1 -23.27 -48.55 12.55
C MET A 1 -23.14 -47.99 11.14
N LEU A 2 -22.60 -46.77 11.02
CA LEU A 2 -21.21 -46.43 10.65
C LEU A 2 -20.84 -46.81 9.21
N MET A 3 -20.74 -45.76 8.41
CA MET A 3 -20.60 -45.67 6.96
C MET A 3 -19.19 -45.21 6.60
N TYR A 4 -18.64 -45.82 5.54
CA TYR A 4 -17.70 -45.28 4.54
C TYR A 4 -16.25 -44.92 4.92
N TYR A 5 -15.36 -45.77 4.39
CA TYR A 5 -14.09 -45.50 3.68
C TYR A 5 -13.28 -44.25 4.07
N SER A 6 -12.19 -44.49 4.81
CA SER A 6 -11.03 -43.60 4.93
C SER A 6 -9.86 -44.12 4.11
N VAL A 7 -9.27 -43.23 3.33
CA VAL A 7 -8.05 -43.42 2.54
C VAL A 7 -6.84 -43.23 3.47
N LEU A 8 -5.94 -44.22 3.54
CA LEU A 8 -4.59 -44.04 4.07
C LEU A 8 -3.65 -45.11 3.49
N LEU A 9 -2.56 -44.67 2.86
CA LEU A 9 -1.18 -45.23 2.89
C LEU A 9 -0.43 -44.65 1.68
N LEU A 10 0.38 -43.59 1.82
CA LEU A 10 1.72 -43.49 2.43
C LEU A 10 2.86 -43.94 1.48
N ASN A 11 3.65 -42.95 1.07
CA ASN A 11 5.10 -42.92 0.76
C ASN A 11 5.73 -43.98 -0.15
N ILE A 12 6.24 -43.53 -1.31
CA ILE A 12 7.61 -43.84 -1.76
C ILE A 12 8.26 -42.58 -2.34
N ILE A 13 9.41 -42.23 -1.76
CA ILE A 13 10.39 -41.24 -2.19
C ILE A 13 11.12 -41.81 -3.42
N ILE A 14 11.20 -41.07 -4.53
CA ILE A 14 12.31 -41.19 -5.49
C ILE A 14 12.75 -39.79 -5.91
N CYS A 15 14.01 -39.51 -5.58
CA CYS A 15 14.82 -38.37 -5.99
C CYS A 15 15.08 -38.42 -7.51
N CYS A 16 14.99 -37.29 -8.23
CA CYS A 16 15.72 -37.09 -9.48
C CYS A 16 15.82 -35.59 -9.78
N ASP A 17 17.01 -35.04 -9.57
CA ASP A 17 17.52 -33.83 -10.20
C ASP A 17 17.58 -34.01 -11.73
N VAL A 18 17.07 -33.06 -12.51
CA VAL A 18 17.50 -32.89 -13.90
C VAL A 18 17.56 -31.39 -14.24
N THR A 19 18.77 -30.85 -14.15
CA THR A 19 19.20 -29.68 -14.92
C THR A 19 19.44 -30.09 -16.38
N SER A 20 19.37 -29.12 -17.30
CA SER A 20 19.71 -29.19 -18.73
C SER A 20 18.59 -29.54 -19.72
N ILE A 21 17.95 -28.51 -20.29
CA ILE A 21 17.66 -28.47 -21.73
C ILE A 21 17.95 -27.04 -22.25
N TYR A 22 19.17 -26.86 -22.76
CA TYR A 22 19.50 -25.89 -23.80
C TYR A 22 19.46 -26.64 -25.13
N GLY A 23 18.86 -26.07 -26.18
CA GLY A 23 19.22 -26.39 -27.57
C GLY A 23 18.08 -26.61 -28.56
N TYR A 24 18.02 -25.70 -29.54
CA TYR A 24 17.35 -25.79 -30.86
C TYR A 24 15.81 -25.67 -30.85
N ILE A 25 15.19 -24.72 -31.56
CA ILE A 25 15.19 -24.56 -33.02
C ILE A 25 15.23 -23.08 -33.45
N HIS A 26 16.04 -22.81 -34.48
CA HIS A 26 16.18 -21.56 -35.23
C HIS A 26 15.01 -21.33 -36.21
N ASN A 27 14.79 -20.04 -36.51
CA ASN A 27 14.40 -19.46 -37.80
C ASN A 27 12.94 -19.01 -38.00
N ALA A 28 12.67 -17.75 -37.67
CA ALA A 28 11.71 -16.91 -38.40
C ALA A 28 12.28 -15.48 -38.45
N ARG A 29 13.03 -15.19 -39.52
CA ARG A 29 13.29 -13.81 -39.96
C ARG A 29 12.03 -13.29 -40.66
N SER A 30 11.73 -12.01 -40.43
CA SER A 30 11.06 -11.04 -41.32
C SER A 30 9.72 -10.47 -40.85
N VAL A 31 9.72 -9.57 -39.86
CA VAL A 31 8.89 -8.35 -39.88
C VAL A 31 9.39 -7.32 -38.87
N GLU A 32 10.18 -6.35 -39.35
CA GLU A 32 10.17 -4.97 -38.88
C GLU A 32 10.74 -4.11 -40.02
N PRO A 33 10.07 -3.01 -40.41
CA PRO A 33 10.41 -1.76 -39.74
C PRO A 33 9.25 -0.74 -39.68
N TYR A 34 8.92 -0.19 -38.50
CA TYR A 34 8.58 1.25 -38.31
C TYR A 34 8.20 1.52 -36.83
N ILE A 35 9.18 1.71 -35.94
CA ILE A 35 8.97 2.52 -34.74
C ILE A 35 10.16 3.48 -34.58
N LYS A 36 9.88 4.76 -34.85
CA LYS A 36 10.78 5.90 -34.66
C LYS A 36 11.24 5.98 -33.21
N ASN A 37 12.55 5.76 -33.03
CA ASN A 37 13.31 6.12 -31.84
C ASN A 37 13.51 7.64 -31.76
N TYR A 38 12.76 8.35 -30.90
CA TYR A 38 13.25 9.62 -30.33
C TYR A 38 12.69 10.04 -28.95
N GLN A 39 11.71 9.35 -28.36
CA GLN A 39 11.14 9.78 -27.06
C GLN A 39 11.34 8.83 -25.87
N ILE A 40 11.92 7.64 -26.05
CA ILE A 40 12.07 6.66 -24.94
C ILE A 40 13.37 6.87 -24.13
N LYS A 41 14.39 7.56 -24.67
CA LYS A 41 15.65 7.80 -23.93
C LYS A 41 15.54 8.85 -22.82
N LYS A 42 14.66 9.85 -22.95
CA LYS A 42 14.53 10.94 -21.96
C LYS A 42 13.65 10.57 -20.75
N TYR A 43 12.72 9.64 -20.93
CA TYR A 43 11.87 9.14 -19.84
C TYR A 43 12.63 8.16 -18.91
N ASN A 44 13.52 7.34 -19.47
CA ASN A 44 14.28 6.35 -18.70
C ASN A 44 15.45 6.93 -17.89
N SER A 45 16.06 8.04 -18.32
CA SER A 45 17.11 8.71 -17.53
C SER A 45 16.57 9.33 -16.23
N ASN A 46 15.34 9.87 -16.27
CA ASN A 46 14.67 10.44 -15.09
C ASN A 46 14.25 9.38 -14.04
N ILE A 47 14.01 8.13 -14.45
CA ILE A 47 13.65 7.04 -13.52
C ILE A 47 14.88 6.52 -12.77
N LYS A 48 16.05 6.42 -13.44
CA LYS A 48 17.29 5.99 -12.78
C LYS A 48 17.77 6.99 -11.72
N GLN A 49 17.51 8.28 -11.92
CA GLN A 49 17.90 9.34 -10.98
C GLN A 49 16.95 9.45 -9.78
N ARG A 50 15.65 9.16 -9.96
CA ARG A 50 14.65 9.11 -8.87
C ARG A 50 14.71 7.85 -7.99
N ARG A 51 15.26 6.74 -8.46
CA ARG A 51 15.35 5.49 -7.67
C ARG A 51 16.30 5.56 -6.47
N LYS A 52 17.26 6.49 -6.46
CA LYS A 52 18.13 6.74 -5.30
C LYS A 52 17.55 7.75 -4.30
N SER A 53 16.45 8.44 -4.62
CA SER A 53 16.04 9.63 -3.87
C SER A 53 14.98 9.39 -2.79
N SER A 54 14.08 8.41 -2.91
CA SER A 54 12.96 8.30 -1.95
C SER A 54 13.38 7.96 -0.52
N LEU A 55 14.50 7.23 -0.36
CA LEU A 55 15.04 6.85 0.95
C LEU A 55 15.94 7.92 1.58
N TYR A 56 16.46 8.86 0.78
CA TYR A 56 17.33 9.96 1.22
C TYR A 56 16.54 11.20 1.71
N LEU A 57 15.23 11.27 1.48
CA LEU A 57 14.40 12.43 1.79
C LEU A 57 14.19 12.70 3.30
N LEU A 58 14.69 11.84 4.18
CA LEU A 58 14.67 12.10 5.62
C LEU A 58 15.95 12.76 6.16
N LYS A 59 16.92 13.10 5.31
CA LYS A 59 18.15 13.79 5.74
C LYS A 59 18.03 15.31 5.91
N ASN A 60 16.95 15.92 5.41
CA ASN A 60 16.75 17.36 5.58
C ASN A 60 15.81 17.62 6.75
N GLU A 61 16.34 18.18 7.84
CA GLU A 61 15.57 18.62 9.03
C GLU A 61 14.55 19.73 8.71
N LYS A 62 14.55 20.28 7.49
CA LYS A 62 13.66 21.37 7.04
C LYS A 62 12.50 20.96 6.13
N ASP A 63 12.44 19.71 5.67
CA ASP A 63 11.30 19.26 4.87
C ASP A 63 10.20 18.73 5.79
N GLU A 64 9.23 19.60 6.09
CA GLU A 64 8.02 19.28 6.85
C GLU A 64 7.25 18.19 6.09
N VAL A 65 7.34 16.94 6.55
CA VAL A 65 6.68 15.80 5.90
C VAL A 65 5.18 15.90 6.23
N LYS A 66 4.42 16.42 5.26
CA LYS A 66 2.97 16.57 5.36
C LYS A 66 2.24 15.37 4.80
N ILE A 67 1.00 15.18 5.27
CA ILE A 67 0.09 14.20 4.67
C ILE A 67 -0.19 14.60 3.21
N VAL A 68 0.17 13.71 2.30
CA VAL A 68 -0.15 13.78 0.87
C VAL A 68 -1.65 13.69 0.67
N LYS A 69 -2.20 14.61 -0.12
CA LYS A 69 -3.64 14.71 -0.41
C LYS A 69 -3.97 14.16 -1.80
N TYR A 70 -5.19 13.66 -1.95
CA TYR A 70 -5.74 13.33 -3.27
C TYR A 70 -5.78 14.58 -4.16
N PRO A 71 -5.47 14.49 -5.47
CA PRO A 71 -5.20 13.31 -6.30
C PRO A 71 -3.72 13.01 -6.56
N ASP A 72 -2.80 13.28 -5.61
CA ASP A 72 -1.37 13.06 -5.85
C ASP A 72 -1.07 11.65 -6.41
N PRO A 73 -0.33 11.54 -7.54
CA PRO A 73 -0.06 10.26 -8.18
C PRO A 73 0.62 9.22 -7.29
N ILE A 74 1.36 9.62 -6.24
CA ILE A 74 2.01 8.66 -5.35
C ILE A 74 1.00 7.77 -4.64
N LEU A 75 -0.19 8.29 -4.33
CA LEU A 75 -1.27 7.55 -3.68
C LEU A 75 -1.86 6.44 -4.57
N ARG A 76 -1.55 6.44 -5.87
CA ARG A 76 -1.96 5.42 -6.84
C ARG A 76 -0.85 4.44 -7.22
N ARG A 77 0.38 4.64 -6.74
CA ARG A 77 1.50 3.75 -7.02
C ARG A 77 1.49 2.55 -6.08
N ARG A 78 1.72 1.34 -6.62
CA ARG A 78 2.01 0.17 -5.80
C ARG A 78 3.34 0.39 -5.07
N SER A 79 3.29 0.28 -3.75
CA SER A 79 4.45 0.50 -2.89
C SER A 79 5.42 -0.67 -2.94
N GLU A 80 6.71 -0.35 -2.89
CA GLU A 80 7.80 -1.32 -2.92
C GLU A 80 8.04 -1.97 -1.56
N GLU A 81 8.51 -3.20 -1.56
CA GLU A 81 8.89 -3.89 -0.33
C GLU A 81 10.06 -3.19 0.37
N VAL A 82 10.06 -3.33 1.70
CA VAL A 82 11.17 -2.97 2.59
C VAL A 82 12.09 -4.17 2.67
N THR A 83 13.36 -3.99 2.32
CA THR A 83 14.38 -5.05 2.37
C THR A 83 15.36 -4.86 3.53
N ASN A 84 15.52 -3.63 4.02
CA ASN A 84 16.50 -3.27 5.03
C ASN A 84 15.77 -2.92 6.32
N PHE A 85 16.00 -3.71 7.36
CA PHE A 85 15.43 -3.52 8.70
C PHE A 85 16.48 -2.91 9.63
N ASP A 86 16.83 -1.66 9.31
CA ASP A 86 17.89 -0.91 9.97
C ASP A 86 17.33 0.26 10.81
N ASP A 87 18.23 1.04 11.42
CA ASP A 87 17.82 2.21 12.21
C ASP A 87 17.16 3.31 11.37
N ASN A 88 17.33 3.30 10.05
CA ASN A 88 16.62 4.23 9.19
C ASN A 88 15.14 3.86 9.12
N LEU A 89 14.81 2.57 9.01
CA LEU A 89 13.42 2.11 9.08
C LEU A 89 12.76 2.52 10.40
N LYS A 90 13.46 2.39 11.53
CA LYS A 90 12.95 2.83 12.84
C LYS A 90 12.63 4.33 12.86
N ARG A 91 13.52 5.17 12.31
CA ARG A 91 13.27 6.63 12.18
C ARG A 91 12.07 6.95 11.28
N VAL A 92 11.94 6.26 10.15
CA VAL A 92 10.77 6.40 9.24
C VAL A 92 9.48 6.12 10.01
N VAL A 93 9.43 4.99 10.72
CA VAL A 93 8.25 4.56 11.49
C VAL A 93 7.92 5.55 12.60
N ARG A 94 8.92 6.05 13.35
CA ARG A 94 8.70 7.08 14.37
C ARG A 94 8.09 8.34 13.77
N LYS A 95 8.64 8.83 12.66
CA LYS A 95 8.12 10.01 11.95
C LYS A 95 6.69 9.79 11.45
N MET A 96 6.37 8.59 10.96
CA MET A 96 5.00 8.23 10.58
C MET A 96 4.03 8.30 11.77
N PHE A 97 4.42 7.78 12.94
CA PHE A 97 3.60 7.93 14.15
C PHE A 97 3.41 9.39 14.55
N ASP A 98 4.46 10.20 14.52
CA ASP A 98 4.38 11.61 14.89
C ASP A 98 3.38 12.36 14.00
N ILE A 99 3.48 12.20 12.68
CA ILE A 99 2.54 12.79 11.71
C ILE A 99 1.11 12.26 11.93
N MET A 100 0.97 10.96 12.21
CA MET A 100 -0.34 10.34 12.49
C MET A 100 -1.01 11.01 13.70
N TYR A 101 -0.27 11.22 14.79
CA TYR A 101 -0.81 11.86 16.01
C TYR A 101 -1.12 13.35 15.78
N GLU A 102 -0.21 14.10 15.14
CA GLU A 102 -0.42 15.52 14.81
C GLU A 102 -1.66 15.71 13.92
N SER A 103 -1.88 14.78 12.99
CA SER A 103 -3.04 14.79 12.10
C SER A 103 -4.32 14.19 12.72
N LYS A 104 -4.28 13.79 14.01
CA LYS A 104 -5.38 13.12 14.72
C LYS A 104 -5.91 11.88 13.97
N GLY A 105 -5.00 11.13 13.35
CA GLY A 105 -5.30 9.90 12.61
C GLY A 105 -5.28 8.66 13.49
N ILE A 106 -6.10 7.67 13.12
CA ILE A 106 -6.11 6.35 13.77
C ILE A 106 -5.04 5.43 13.18
N GLY A 107 -4.76 5.57 11.87
CA GLY A 107 -3.78 4.80 11.11
C GLY A 107 -3.13 5.65 10.02
N LEU A 108 -1.98 5.19 9.54
CA LEU A 108 -1.23 5.84 8.48
C LEU A 108 -0.38 4.84 7.70
N SER A 109 -0.36 5.00 6.38
CA SER A 109 0.51 4.26 5.46
C SER A 109 1.61 5.15 4.90
N ALA A 110 2.78 4.57 4.61
CA ALA A 110 3.93 5.31 4.11
C ALA A 110 3.65 6.14 2.83
N PRO A 111 2.82 5.71 1.86
CA PRO A 111 2.48 6.54 0.70
C PRO A 111 1.84 7.88 1.07
N GLN A 112 1.10 7.93 2.17
CA GLN A 112 0.46 9.17 2.64
C GLN A 112 1.46 10.18 3.20
N VAL A 113 2.71 9.80 3.43
CA VAL A 113 3.81 10.69 3.81
C VAL A 113 4.89 10.74 2.72
N ASN A 114 4.47 10.54 1.47
CA ASN A 114 5.31 10.58 0.28
C ASN A 114 6.41 9.50 0.21
N ILE A 115 6.24 8.37 0.92
CA ILE A 115 7.19 7.26 0.94
C ILE A 115 6.54 6.03 0.27
N SER A 116 6.99 5.66 -0.93
CA SER A 116 6.45 4.51 -1.66
C SER A 116 7.03 3.17 -1.16
N LYS A 117 6.84 2.87 0.13
CA LYS A 117 7.25 1.63 0.80
C LYS A 117 6.09 0.95 1.51
N ARG A 118 6.13 -0.37 1.64
CA ARG A 118 5.09 -1.18 2.27
C ARG A 118 5.15 -1.14 3.80
N ILE A 119 4.77 -0.01 4.38
CA ILE A 119 4.78 0.22 5.83
C ILE A 119 3.42 0.78 6.26
N ILE A 120 2.84 0.17 7.29
CA ILE A 120 1.61 0.61 7.95
C ILE A 120 1.91 0.82 9.43
N VAL A 121 1.42 1.92 9.98
CA VAL A 121 1.37 2.17 11.42
C VAL A 121 -0.05 2.48 11.85
N TRP A 122 -0.44 2.10 13.07
CA TRP A 122 -1.68 2.62 13.67
C TRP A 122 -1.61 2.61 15.19
N ASN A 123 -2.51 3.38 15.81
CA ASN A 123 -2.84 3.29 17.22
C ASN A 123 -4.37 3.40 17.37
N ALA A 124 -5.02 2.31 17.81
CA ALA A 124 -6.48 2.30 17.95
C ALA A 124 -6.98 3.20 19.11
N LEU A 125 -6.08 3.58 20.03
CA LEU A 125 -6.32 4.51 21.13
C LEU A 125 -5.48 5.79 20.91
N TYR A 126 -5.42 6.29 19.67
CA TYR A 126 -4.52 7.38 19.25
C TYR A 126 -4.56 8.64 20.13
N GLU A 127 -5.68 8.95 20.78
CA GLU A 127 -5.82 10.05 21.74
C GLU A 127 -4.94 9.87 22.99
N LYS A 128 -4.68 8.62 23.36
CA LYS A 128 -3.75 8.23 24.42
C LYS A 128 -2.48 7.75 23.74
N ARG A 129 -1.56 8.67 23.46
CA ARG A 129 -0.23 8.43 22.84
C ARG A 129 0.64 7.54 23.73
N LYS A 130 0.30 6.26 23.77
CA LYS A 130 0.95 5.20 24.52
C LYS A 130 1.62 4.26 23.54
N GLU A 131 2.93 4.17 23.62
CA GLU A 131 3.75 3.35 22.71
C GLU A 131 3.35 1.87 22.80
N GLU A 132 2.87 1.38 23.95
CA GLU A 132 2.38 0.00 24.10
C GLU A 132 1.18 -0.34 23.18
N ASN A 133 0.48 0.67 22.68
CA ASN A 133 -0.68 0.53 21.79
C ASN A 133 -0.34 0.73 20.31
N GLU A 134 0.88 1.19 20.01
CA GLU A 134 1.38 1.34 18.65
C GLU A 134 1.53 -0.02 17.99
N ARG A 135 1.15 -0.11 16.72
CA ARG A 135 1.27 -1.32 15.92
C ARG A 135 1.93 -0.97 14.60
N ILE A 136 2.89 -1.81 14.20
CA ILE A 136 3.71 -1.64 13.00
C ILE A 136 3.58 -2.90 12.15
N PHE A 137 3.33 -2.71 10.85
CA PHE A 137 3.24 -3.81 9.88
C PHE A 137 4.08 -3.47 8.67
N ILE A 138 5.16 -4.21 8.47
CA ILE A 138 6.07 -4.06 7.33
C ILE A 138 5.86 -5.21 6.36
N ASN A 139 5.87 -4.91 5.06
CA ASN A 139 5.53 -5.81 3.97
C ASN A 139 4.28 -6.69 4.27
N PRO A 140 3.15 -6.09 4.72
CA PRO A 140 1.97 -6.86 5.06
C PRO A 140 1.35 -7.51 3.83
N SER A 141 0.64 -8.62 4.07
CA SER A 141 -0.22 -9.32 3.14
C SER A 141 -1.48 -9.81 3.86
N ILE A 142 -2.62 -9.81 3.16
CA ILE A 142 -3.85 -10.49 3.60
C ILE A 142 -3.79 -11.90 3.01
N VAL A 143 -3.73 -12.91 3.89
CA VAL A 143 -3.66 -14.31 3.46
C VAL A 143 -5.07 -14.91 3.32
N GLU A 144 -6.00 -14.51 4.17
CA GLU A 144 -7.41 -14.92 4.11
C GLU A 144 -8.33 -13.80 4.62
N GLN A 145 -9.61 -13.88 4.24
CA GLN A 145 -10.64 -12.92 4.65
C GLN A 145 -11.96 -13.63 4.89
N SER A 146 -12.76 -13.12 5.84
CA SER A 146 -14.07 -13.69 6.15
C SER A 146 -15.07 -13.50 5.01
N LEU A 147 -15.98 -14.46 4.86
CA LEU A 147 -17.15 -14.34 3.98
C LEU A 147 -18.10 -13.22 4.46
N VAL A 148 -18.22 -13.03 5.77
CA VAL A 148 -19.04 -11.96 6.37
C VAL A 148 -18.39 -10.61 6.09
N LYS A 149 -19.16 -9.71 5.49
CA LYS A 149 -18.76 -8.32 5.23
C LYS A 149 -19.62 -7.34 6.02
N VAL A 150 -19.03 -6.20 6.37
CA VAL A 150 -19.69 -5.13 7.13
C VAL A 150 -19.47 -3.79 6.43
N LYS A 151 -20.53 -3.02 6.30
CA LYS A 151 -20.49 -1.63 5.81
C LYS A 151 -20.32 -0.69 7.00
N LEU A 152 -19.24 0.09 7.00
CA LEU A 152 -19.00 1.17 7.96
C LEU A 152 -18.59 2.43 7.21
N ILE A 153 -18.73 3.57 7.87
CA ILE A 153 -18.24 4.85 7.37
C ILE A 153 -16.73 4.89 7.57
N GLU A 154 -16.00 5.26 6.52
CA GLU A 154 -14.56 5.54 6.56
C GLU A 154 -14.30 6.98 6.18
N GLY A 155 -13.29 7.58 6.82
CA GLY A 155 -12.58 8.77 6.37
C GLY A 155 -11.12 8.43 6.09
N CYS A 156 -10.38 9.37 5.53
CA CYS A 156 -8.95 9.21 5.23
C CYS A 156 -8.22 10.55 5.38
N LEU A 157 -7.03 10.54 5.98
CA LEU A 157 -6.22 11.76 6.14
C LEU A 157 -5.86 12.42 4.79
N SER A 158 -5.78 11.63 3.71
CA SER A 158 -5.55 12.13 2.35
C SER A 158 -6.78 12.75 1.68
N PHE A 159 -7.95 12.68 2.33
CA PHE A 159 -9.22 13.21 1.84
C PHE A 159 -9.93 14.03 2.94
N PRO A 160 -9.44 15.24 3.26
CA PRO A 160 -9.97 16.04 4.34
C PRO A 160 -11.48 16.30 4.19
N GLY A 161 -12.26 15.99 5.24
CA GLY A 161 -13.71 16.25 5.28
C GLY A 161 -14.55 15.38 4.33
N ILE A 162 -14.00 14.29 3.78
CA ILE A 162 -14.71 13.33 2.94
C ILE A 162 -14.82 11.99 3.66
N GLU A 163 -16.06 11.52 3.79
CA GLU A 163 -16.38 10.23 4.38
C GLU A 163 -17.36 9.47 3.48
N GLY A 164 -17.38 8.15 3.58
CA GLY A 164 -18.33 7.32 2.84
C GLY A 164 -18.41 5.90 3.35
N LYS A 165 -19.53 5.22 3.09
CA LYS A 165 -19.70 3.81 3.50
C LYS A 165 -18.91 2.90 2.57
N VAL A 166 -18.01 2.12 3.16
CA VAL A 166 -17.22 1.09 2.47
C VAL A 166 -17.62 -0.28 3.03
N GLU A 167 -17.78 -1.27 2.16
CA GLU A 167 -18.00 -2.67 2.55
C GLU A 167 -16.65 -3.41 2.61
N ARG A 168 -16.36 -4.04 3.75
CA ARG A 168 -15.13 -4.82 3.95
C ARG A 168 -15.40 -6.12 4.70
N PRO A 169 -14.62 -7.20 4.48
CA PRO A 169 -14.58 -8.36 5.37
C PRO A 169 -14.46 -7.95 6.85
N SER A 170 -15.24 -8.61 7.71
CA SER A 170 -15.23 -8.36 9.16
C SER A 170 -13.90 -8.81 9.80
N ILE A 171 -13.32 -9.90 9.30
CA ILE A 171 -12.11 -10.52 9.82
C ILE A 171 -11.13 -10.73 8.66
N VAL A 172 -9.85 -10.49 8.93
CA VAL A 172 -8.74 -10.81 8.01
C VAL A 172 -7.65 -11.58 8.75
N SER A 173 -7.10 -12.60 8.09
CA SER A 173 -5.84 -13.23 8.49
C SER A 173 -4.72 -12.57 7.71
N ILE A 174 -3.66 -12.16 8.39
CA ILE A 174 -2.57 -11.36 7.82
C ILE A 174 -1.22 -12.00 8.09
N SER A 175 -0.28 -11.80 7.18
CA SER A 175 1.15 -12.03 7.40
C SER A 175 1.90 -10.72 7.27
N TYR A 176 2.87 -10.45 8.13
CA TYR A 176 3.68 -9.23 8.07
C TYR A 176 5.03 -9.44 8.74
N TYR A 177 5.92 -8.47 8.61
CA TYR A 177 7.17 -8.38 9.36
C TYR A 177 7.08 -7.27 10.39
N ASP A 178 7.64 -7.50 11.58
CA ASP A 178 7.83 -6.44 12.58
C ASP A 178 9.04 -5.55 12.25
N ILE A 179 9.32 -4.59 13.14
CA ILE A 179 10.40 -3.62 12.95
C ILE A 179 11.80 -4.24 12.92
N ASN A 180 11.95 -5.46 13.45
CA ASN A 180 13.20 -6.20 13.49
C ASN A 180 13.33 -7.20 12.34
N GLY A 181 12.32 -7.29 11.46
CA GLY A 181 12.31 -8.22 10.34
C GLY A 181 11.84 -9.63 10.72
N CYS A 182 11.26 -9.83 11.90
CA CYS A 182 10.66 -11.12 12.26
C CYS A 182 9.27 -11.23 11.62
N LYS A 183 8.98 -12.39 11.01
CA LYS A 183 7.69 -12.64 10.35
C LYS A 183 6.63 -13.08 11.36
N HIS A 184 5.42 -12.56 11.21
CA HIS A 184 4.28 -12.84 12.07
C HIS A 184 3.04 -13.21 11.25
N LEU A 185 2.19 -14.05 11.84
CA LEU A 185 0.83 -14.33 11.37
C LEU A 185 -0.16 -13.86 12.44
N LYS A 186 -1.24 -13.20 12.02
CA LYS A 186 -2.23 -12.66 12.96
C LYS A 186 -3.62 -12.60 12.35
N ILE A 187 -4.63 -12.88 13.17
CA ILE A 187 -6.03 -12.65 12.81
C ILE A 187 -6.46 -11.32 13.41
N LEU A 188 -6.99 -10.44 12.57
CA LEU A 188 -7.55 -9.15 12.96
C LEU A 188 -9.06 -9.16 12.79
N LYS A 189 -9.77 -8.58 13.76
CA LYS A 189 -11.23 -8.44 13.79
C LYS A 189 -11.63 -7.02 14.18
N GLY A 190 -12.90 -6.67 13.92
CA GLY A 190 -13.47 -5.39 14.34
C GLY A 190 -12.68 -4.20 13.78
N ILE A 191 -12.43 -3.20 14.63
CA ILE A 191 -11.77 -1.96 14.22
C ILE A 191 -10.33 -2.18 13.68
N HIS A 192 -9.59 -3.15 14.22
CA HIS A 192 -8.23 -3.45 13.74
C HIS A 192 -8.24 -4.04 12.33
N SER A 193 -9.19 -4.94 12.05
CA SER A 193 -9.41 -5.46 10.69
C SER A 193 -9.72 -4.33 9.71
N ARG A 194 -10.54 -3.37 10.17
CA ARG A 194 -10.96 -2.23 9.36
C ARG A 194 -9.81 -1.31 8.99
N ILE A 195 -9.06 -0.85 9.99
CA ILE A 195 -7.90 0.04 9.81
C ILE A 195 -6.87 -0.66 8.92
N PHE A 196 -6.51 -1.92 9.23
CA PHE A 196 -5.52 -2.66 8.45
C PHE A 196 -5.88 -2.72 6.97
N GLN A 197 -7.13 -3.06 6.64
CA GLN A 197 -7.57 -3.16 5.24
C GLN A 197 -7.57 -1.81 4.51
N HIS A 198 -7.86 -0.71 5.21
CA HIS A 198 -7.75 0.64 4.66
C HIS A 198 -6.30 1.00 4.33
N GLU A 199 -5.41 0.84 5.31
CA GLU A 199 -3.99 1.16 5.12
C GLU A 199 -3.29 0.20 4.13
N PHE A 200 -3.74 -1.05 4.07
CA PHE A 200 -3.26 -2.04 3.10
C PHE A 200 -3.64 -1.67 1.67
N ASP A 201 -4.83 -1.10 1.44
CA ASP A 201 -5.24 -0.61 0.12
C ASP A 201 -4.30 0.50 -0.38
N HIS A 202 -3.91 1.43 0.49
CA HIS A 202 -2.95 2.48 0.16
C HIS A 202 -1.61 1.92 -0.34
N LEU A 203 -1.11 0.82 0.24
CA LEU A 203 0.11 0.17 -0.24
C LEU A 203 0.00 -0.38 -1.67
N ASN A 204 -1.22 -0.59 -2.15
CA ASN A 204 -1.52 -1.12 -3.47
C ASN A 204 -2.06 -0.06 -4.44
N GLY A 205 -2.06 1.22 -4.05
CA GLY A 205 -2.59 2.32 -4.87
C GLY A 205 -4.13 2.37 -4.96
N ILE A 206 -4.80 1.64 -4.06
CA ILE A 206 -6.25 1.59 -3.95
C ILE A 206 -6.69 2.58 -2.88
N LEU A 207 -7.69 3.39 -3.18
CA LEU A 207 -8.21 4.41 -2.27
C LEU A 207 -9.62 4.05 -1.83
N PHE A 208 -10.03 4.44 -0.62
CA PHE A 208 -11.36 4.08 -0.12
C PHE A 208 -12.50 4.57 -1.04
N ILE A 209 -12.30 5.68 -1.75
CA ILE A 209 -13.23 6.20 -2.76
C ILE A 209 -13.49 5.23 -3.92
N ASP A 210 -12.60 4.25 -4.15
CA ASP A 210 -12.84 3.22 -5.15
C ASP A 210 -13.91 2.23 -4.66
N LYS A 211 -14.00 2.04 -3.34
CA LYS A 211 -14.83 1.03 -2.66
C LYS A 211 -16.08 1.59 -1.95
N ILE A 212 -16.26 2.91 -1.89
CA ILE A 212 -17.49 3.49 -1.32
C ILE A 212 -18.72 3.15 -2.18
N THR A 213 -19.91 3.16 -1.57
CA THR A 213 -21.17 2.89 -2.27
C THR A 213 -21.43 3.91 -3.39
N GLN A 214 -22.20 3.53 -4.41
CA GLN A 214 -22.54 4.44 -5.52
C GLN A 214 -23.29 5.69 -5.06
N LEU A 215 -24.13 5.54 -4.02
CA LEU A 215 -24.83 6.68 -3.43
C LEU A 215 -23.83 7.66 -2.79
N ASP A 216 -22.87 7.16 -2.02
CA ASP A 216 -21.87 8.01 -1.39
C ASP A 216 -20.90 8.60 -2.42
N LYS A 217 -20.52 7.87 -3.49
CA LYS A 217 -19.74 8.40 -4.62
C LYS A 217 -20.38 9.66 -5.20
N LYS A 218 -21.70 9.63 -5.42
CA LYS A 218 -22.45 10.79 -5.93
C LYS A 218 -22.41 11.96 -4.94
N LYS A 219 -22.59 11.70 -3.64
CA LYS A 219 -22.59 12.73 -2.59
C LYS A 219 -21.23 13.42 -2.43
N VAL A 220 -20.13 12.67 -2.50
CA VAL A 220 -18.78 13.23 -2.27
C VAL A 220 -18.14 13.83 -3.53
N ARG A 221 -18.78 13.69 -4.71
CA ARG A 221 -18.22 14.11 -6.00
C ARG A 221 -17.80 15.58 -6.04
N ALA A 222 -18.59 16.48 -5.46
CA ALA A 222 -18.27 17.91 -5.43
C ALA A 222 -16.98 18.18 -4.66
N LYS A 223 -16.85 17.62 -3.45
CA LYS A 223 -15.63 17.72 -2.62
C LYS A 223 -14.41 17.08 -3.29
N LEU A 224 -14.58 15.95 -3.99
CA LEU A 224 -13.49 15.33 -4.75
C LEU A 224 -13.01 16.21 -5.90
N ASN A 225 -13.93 16.88 -6.60
CA ASN A 225 -13.57 17.81 -7.67
C ASN A 225 -12.83 19.05 -7.13
N GLU A 226 -13.19 19.51 -5.93
CA GLU A 226 -12.49 20.59 -5.22
C GLU A 226 -11.03 20.21 -4.95
N LEU A 227 -10.79 19.04 -4.33
CA LEU A 227 -9.42 18.54 -4.11
C LEU A 227 -8.59 18.44 -5.40
N ILE A 228 -9.22 18.05 -6.52
CA ILE A 228 -8.54 18.02 -7.84
C ILE A 228 -8.16 19.42 -8.31
N ARG A 229 -9.02 20.42 -8.11
CA ARG A 229 -8.74 21.81 -8.48
C ARG A 229 -7.61 22.38 -7.63
N ASP A 230 -7.65 22.15 -6.32
CA ASP A 230 -6.62 22.62 -5.38
C ASP A 230 -5.25 22.02 -5.68
N TYR A 231 -5.22 20.74 -6.05
CA TYR A 231 -3.99 20.10 -6.49
C TYR A 231 -3.46 20.68 -7.80
N LYS A 232 -4.34 20.94 -8.77
CA LYS A 232 -3.93 21.55 -10.04
C LYS A 232 -3.37 22.95 -9.84
N SER A 233 -4.01 23.80 -9.03
CA SER A 233 -3.55 25.18 -8.80
C SER A 233 -2.18 25.24 -8.11
N THR A 234 -1.85 24.25 -7.29
CA THR A 234 -0.56 24.15 -6.60
C THR A 234 0.55 23.51 -7.45
N HIS A 235 0.20 22.81 -8.53
CA HIS A 235 1.15 22.02 -9.37
C HIS A 235 1.14 22.41 -10.85
N SER A 236 0.37 23.41 -11.26
CA SER A 236 0.43 24.00 -12.60
C SER A 236 1.54 25.03 -12.68
N GLU A 237 2.62 24.72 -13.41
CA GLU A 237 3.60 25.70 -13.89
C GLU A 237 2.99 26.56 -15.02
N GLU A 238 1.89 27.27 -14.79
CA GLU A 238 1.41 28.45 -15.55
C GLU A 238 -0.02 28.79 -15.12
N PRO A 239 -0.38 30.08 -14.97
CA PRO A 239 -1.75 30.48 -14.71
C PRO A 239 -2.61 30.20 -15.94
N ALA A 240 -3.83 29.71 -15.72
CA ALA A 240 -4.83 29.64 -16.77
C ALA A 240 -5.11 31.08 -17.29
N LEU A 241 -4.64 31.36 -18.51
CA LEU A 241 -5.01 32.54 -19.31
C LEU A 241 -6.44 32.42 -19.82
#